data_AF-A0A7G2IL60-F1
#
_entry.id   AF-A0A7G2IL60-F1
#
_cell.length_a   1.000
_cell.length_b   1.000
_cell.length_c   1.000
_cell.angle_alpha   90.00
_cell.angle_beta   90.00
_cell.angle_gamma   90.00
#
_symmetry.space_group_name_H-M   'P 1'
#
loop_
_entity.id
_entity.type
_entity.pdbx_description
1 polymer ?
#
loop_
_entity_poly.entity_id
_entity_poly.type
_entity_poly.pdbx_seq_one_letter_code
_entity_poly.pdbx_strand_id
1 'polypeptide(L)' 'MEGCGMLSNDTMNEIRNAVKSPSDDVKIYHNGNKIVKIEFMEDYNEITN' A
#
# COMPACT_ATOMS: atom_id res chain seq x y z
N MET A 1 -11.87 -2.62 22.67
CA MET A 1 -11.85 -1.26 22.12
C MET A 1 -11.27 -1.39 20.72
N GLU A 2 -12.13 -1.72 19.75
CA GLU A 2 -11.76 -1.65 18.35
C GLU A 2 -11.61 -0.15 18.05
N GLY A 3 -10.36 0.32 18.03
CA GLY A 3 -10.09 1.64 17.48
C GLY A 3 -10.67 1.62 16.08
N CYS A 4 -11.67 2.47 15.84
CA CYS A 4 -12.27 2.70 14.54
C CYS A 4 -11.22 3.33 13.63
N GLY A 5 -10.20 2.55 13.25
CA GLY A 5 -9.30 2.89 12.18
C GLY A 5 -10.15 2.92 10.91
N MET A 6 -10.00 3.97 10.13
CA MET A 6 -10.65 4.13 8.83
C MET A 6 -10.40 2.91 7.90
N LEU A 7 -9.41 2.09 8.22
CA LEU A 7 -9.01 0.89 7.50
C LEU A 7 -9.21 -0.33 8.39
N SER A 8 -9.69 -1.43 7.79
CA SER A 8 -9.79 -2.73 8.45
C SER A 8 -8.40 -3.26 8.82
N ASN A 9 -8.36 -4.21 9.76
CA ASN A 9 -7.11 -4.90 10.11
C ASN A 9 -6.46 -5.59 8.90
N ASP A 10 -7.28 -6.13 8.00
CA ASP A 10 -6.79 -6.80 6.79
C ASP A 10 -6.10 -5.80 5.86
N THR A 11 -6.73 -4.64 5.61
CA THR A 11 -6.13 -3.56 4.82
C THR A 11 -4.84 -3.05 5.48
N MET A 12 -4.82 -2.92 6.81
CA MET A 12 -3.61 -2.51 7.52
C MET A 12 -2.47 -3.53 7.41
N ASN A 13 -2.79 -4.83 7.39
CA ASN A 13 -1.80 -5.90 7.21
C ASN A 13 -1.25 -5.92 5.79
N GLU A 14 -2.10 -5.72 4.79
CA GLU A 14 -1.71 -5.61 3.39
C GLU A 14 -0.71 -4.46 3.18
N ILE A 15 -1.02 -3.25 3.67
CA ILE A 15 -0.11 -2.10 3.63
C ILE A 15 1.23 -2.43 4.31
N ARG A 16 1.19 -3.07 5.49
CA ARG A 16 2.40 -3.43 6.24
C ARG A 16 3.28 -4.40 5.44
N ASN A 17 2.68 -5.40 4.80
CA ASN A 17 3.40 -6.37 3.99
C ASN A 17 4.01 -5.72 2.75
N ALA A 18 3.25 -4.88 2.04
CA ALA A 18 3.72 -4.15 0.87
C ALA A 18 4.87 -3.20 1.19
N VAL A 19 4.85 -2.54 2.36
CA VAL A 19 5.95 -1.66 2.79
C VAL A 19 7.18 -2.45 3.24
N LYS A 20 6.99 -3.57 3.94
CA LYS A 20 8.08 -4.40 4.46
C LYS A 20 8.81 -5.15 3.35
N SER A 21 8.09 -5.57 2.33
CA SER A 21 8.59 -6.34 1.20
C SER A 21 7.90 -5.86 -0.07
N PRO A 22 8.30 -4.68 -0.58
CA PRO A 22 7.70 -4.11 -1.77
C PRO A 22 7.96 -5.01 -2.96
N SER A 23 6.89 -5.29 -3.69
CA SER A 23 6.93 -5.87 -5.03
C SER A 23 7.23 -4.77 -6.07
N ASP A 24 7.54 -5.18 -7.30
CA ASP A 24 7.97 -4.26 -8.36
C ASP A 24 6.89 -3.21 -8.74
N ASP A 25 5.63 -3.54 -8.49
CA ASP A 25 4.43 -2.70 -8.69
C ASP A 25 4.18 -1.70 -7.55
N VAL A 26 4.99 -1.72 -6.49
CA VAL A 26 4.88 -0.79 -5.36
C VAL A 26 6.02 0.24 -5.39
N LYS A 27 5.66 1.51 -5.52
CA LYS A 27 6.62 2.63 -5.39
C LYS A 27 6.52 3.26 -4.02
N ILE A 28 7.65 3.26 -3.30
CA ILE A 28 7.77 3.91 -1.99
C ILE A 28 8.70 5.12 -2.13
N TYR A 29 8.17 6.31 -1.87
CA TYR A 29 8.91 7.56 -1.91
C TYR A 29 9.33 7.97 -0.50
N HIS A 30 10.59 8.35 -0.36
CA HIS A 30 11.18 8.74 0.93
C HIS A 30 11.91 10.07 0.84
N ASN A 31 11.83 10.86 1.92
CA ASN A 31 12.68 12.02 2.16
C ASN A 31 13.63 11.67 3.32
N GLY A 32 14.88 11.35 2.98
CA GLY A 32 15.81 10.72 3.92
C GLY A 32 15.23 9.39 4.42
N ASN A 33 15.05 9.25 5.74
CA ASN A 33 14.51 8.05 6.37
C ASN A 33 12.98 8.11 6.57
N LYS A 34 12.30 9.15 6.08
CA LYS A 34 10.85 9.32 6.24
C LYS A 34 10.12 8.92 4.97
N ILE A 35 9.22 7.95 5.06
CA ILE A 35 8.28 7.63 3.99
C ILE A 35 7.31 8.80 3.85
N VAL A 36 7.19 9.33 2.62
CA VAL A 36 6.30 10.46 2.31
C VAL A 36 5.15 10.08 1.40
N LYS A 37 5.28 8.98 0.63
CA LYS A 37 4.24 8.50 -0.28
C LYS A 37 4.45 7.02 -0.60
N ILE A 38 3.35 6.29 -0.77
CA ILE A 38 3.33 4.91 -1.28
C ILE A 38 2.33 4.91 -2.43
N GLU A 39 2.72 4.40 -3.59
CA GLU A 39 1.85 4.19 -4.74
C GLU A 39 1.82 2.70 -5.09
N PHE A 40 0.62 2.16 -5.22
CA PHE A 40 0.37 0.87 -5.83
C PHE A 40 0.08 1.12 -7.29
N MET A 41 0.91 0.59 -8.19
CA MET A 41 0.65 0.67 -9.61
C MET A 41 -0.33 -0.46 -9.93
N GLU A 42 -1.61 -0.11 -10.12
CA GLU A 42 -2.58 -1.09 -10.61
C GLU A 42 -2.12 -1.58 -11.99
N ASP A 43 -2.02 -2.90 -12.16
CA ASP A 43 -2.20 -3.50 -13.46
C ASP A 43 -3.63 -3.17 -13.88
N TYR A 44 -3.80 -2.10 -14.67
CA TYR A 44 -5.03 -1.87 -15.43
C TYR A 44 -5.17 -3.01 -16.44
N ASN A 45 -5.59 -4.18 -15.97
CA ASN A 45 -6.37 -5.09 -16.78
C ASN A 45 -7.72 -4.41 -16.95
N GLU A 46 -7.79 -3.44 -17.88
CA GLU A 46 -9.06 -3.07 -18.49
C GLU A 46 -9.70 -4.38 -18.95
N ILE A 47 -10.69 -4.86 -18.20
CA ILE A 47 -11.64 -5.84 -18.71
C ILE A 47 -12.37 -5.10 -19.82
N THR A 48 -11.84 -5.20 -21.03
CA THR A 48 -12.48 -4.79 -22.27
C THR A 48 -13.61 -5.79 -22.49
N ASN A 49 -14.81 -5.43 -21.99
CA ASN A 49 -16.07 -6.05 -22.40
C ASN A 49 -16.56 -5.45 -23.72
#